data_AF-A0A821E7X5-F1
#
_entry.id   AF-A0A821E7X5-F1
#
_cell.length_a   1.000
_cell.length_b   1.000
_cell.length_c   1.000
_cell.angle_alpha   90.00
_cell.angle_beta   90.00
_cell.angle_gamma   90.00
#
_symmetry.space_group_name_H-M   'P 1'
#
loop_
_entity.id
_entity.type
_entity.pdbx_description
1 polymer ?
#
loop_
_entity_poly.entity_id
_entity_poly.type
_entity_poly.pdbx_seq_one_letter_code
_entity_poly.pdbx_strand_id
1 'polypeptide(L)'
;MTIFRSFVAIYIHCNGHVLNLCLVDVSSAIVPIRNNFGVVQALYNVIEGSAKRHHVFEDVQKQAGLKPFVMKRVCDTRWTCRSECLNVVLNRYSEILDALETLDNGHGLIMLNTIKRLDFIFHLLIMYEIYSITNILSKYLQYSNISLTSALVHVRLTIETLTTLRTESKFEEFWRKTIDICEANDIDDQIEIRKRKIPAKLGGGYVIPDNFSIKDNYRVNSYFAVTDKIMTAIANRFDENNVDIVVLCEKLFLTKDLLSSDEIRQLTTFYELNYNDCKSEQLLYKTAINQQQTMNMDI
;
A
#
# COMPACT_ATOMS: atom_id res chain seq x y z
N MET A 1 -2.29 17.03 30.55
CA MET A 1 -2.51 15.59 30.78
C MET A 1 -1.14 14.95 30.91
N THR A 2 -0.62 14.92 32.13
CA THR A 2 0.72 14.44 32.46
C THR A 2 0.70 12.92 32.41
N ILE A 3 1.22 12.34 31.34
CA ILE A 3 1.39 10.89 31.25
C ILE A 3 2.49 10.52 32.25
N PHE A 4 2.11 9.84 33.32
CA PHE A 4 3.05 9.11 34.17
C PHE A 4 3.79 8.08 33.28
N ARG A 5 5.02 8.40 32.85
CA ARG A 5 5.93 7.38 32.31
C ARG A 5 6.34 6.48 33.47
N SER A 6 5.73 5.31 33.57
CA SER A 6 6.38 4.18 34.23
C SER A 6 7.61 3.83 33.41
N PHE A 7 8.80 3.87 34.01
CA PHE A 7 10.08 3.55 33.35
C PHE A 7 10.21 2.06 32.94
N VAL A 8 9.20 1.23 33.20
CA VAL A 8 9.28 -0.24 33.02
C VAL A 8 8.45 -0.74 31.83
N ALA A 9 7.57 0.08 31.25
CA ALA A 9 6.71 -0.34 30.14
C ALA A 9 7.10 0.34 28.83
N ILE A 10 7.56 -0.44 27.85
CA ILE A 10 7.80 0.05 26.48
C ILE A 10 6.50 0.01 25.69
N TYR A 11 6.14 1.16 25.13
CA TYR A 11 5.00 1.27 24.22
C TYR A 11 5.47 1.15 22.78
N ILE A 12 4.85 0.24 22.01
CA ILE A 12 5.10 0.05 20.58
C ILE A 12 3.77 0.14 19.85
N HIS A 13 3.74 0.84 18.72
CA HIS A 13 2.57 0.85 17.86
C HIS A 13 2.45 -0.48 17.11
N CYS A 14 1.21 -0.92 16.88
CA CYS A 14 0.94 -2.08 16.05
C CYS A 14 1.42 -1.83 14.61
N ASN A 15 2.40 -2.59 14.14
CA ASN A 15 2.98 -2.47 12.79
C ASN A 15 1.93 -2.57 11.68
N GLY A 16 0.92 -3.45 11.84
CA GLY A 16 -0.19 -3.54 10.90
C GLY A 16 -1.04 -2.28 10.85
N HIS A 17 -1.24 -1.62 11.99
CA HIS A 17 -1.93 -0.33 12.06
C HIS A 17 -1.08 0.80 11.46
N VAL A 18 0.23 0.83 11.75
CA VAL A 18 1.18 1.79 11.16
C VAL A 18 1.13 1.73 9.63
N LEU A 19 1.23 0.54 9.04
CA LEU A 19 1.13 0.35 7.59
C LEU A 19 -0.21 0.85 7.04
N ASN A 20 -1.32 0.55 7.73
CA ASN A 20 -2.63 1.00 7.31
C ASN A 20 -2.72 2.54 7.27
N LEU A 21 -2.20 3.22 8.29
CA LEU A 21 -2.16 4.68 8.30
C LEU A 21 -1.36 5.21 7.10
N CYS A 22 -0.21 4.62 6.77
CA CYS A 22 0.60 5.03 5.60
C CYS A 22 -0.24 5.03 4.31
N LEU A 23 -1.00 3.96 4.09
CA LEU A 23 -1.82 3.80 2.88
C LEU A 23 -2.99 4.78 2.82
N VAL A 24 -3.65 5.02 3.95
CA VAL A 24 -4.75 6.00 4.06
C VAL A 24 -4.24 7.41 3.74
N ASP A 25 -3.08 7.79 4.28
CA ASP A 25 -2.54 9.13 4.08
C ASP A 25 -2.06 9.34 2.64
N VAL A 26 -1.38 8.35 2.07
CA VAL A 26 -0.92 8.42 0.66
C VAL A 26 -2.11 8.52 -0.28
N SER A 27 -3.12 7.67 -0.08
CA SER A 27 -4.33 7.69 -0.93
C SER A 27 -5.14 8.99 -0.78
N SER A 28 -5.13 9.62 0.39
CA SER A 28 -5.82 10.88 0.63
C SER A 28 -5.04 12.10 0.11
N ALA A 29 -3.71 12.04 0.13
CA ALA A 29 -2.82 13.12 -0.29
C ALA A 29 -2.72 13.26 -1.81
N ILE A 30 -2.87 12.16 -2.56
CA ILE A 30 -2.75 12.16 -4.02
C ILE A 30 -4.13 12.22 -4.64
N VAL A 31 -4.49 13.41 -5.14
CA VAL A 31 -5.85 13.72 -5.63
C VAL A 31 -6.35 12.72 -6.69
N PRO A 32 -5.56 12.34 -7.72
CA PRO A 32 -6.02 11.35 -8.69
C PRO A 32 -6.35 9.99 -8.07
N ILE A 33 -5.54 9.52 -7.12
CA ILE A 33 -5.76 8.24 -6.40
C ILE A 33 -7.02 8.30 -5.55
N ARG A 34 -7.21 9.39 -4.79
CA ARG A 34 -8.42 9.61 -3.99
C ARG A 34 -9.67 9.60 -4.87
N ASN A 35 -9.63 10.32 -5.98
CA ASN A 35 -10.75 10.41 -6.92
C ASN A 35 -11.04 9.04 -7.54
N ASN A 36 -10.02 8.27 -7.90
CA ASN A 36 -10.17 6.94 -8.46
C ASN A 36 -10.83 5.97 -7.47
N PHE A 37 -10.45 5.99 -6.19
CA PHE A 37 -11.21 5.26 -5.14
C PHE A 37 -12.68 5.68 -5.07
N GLY A 38 -12.96 6.99 -5.22
CA GLY A 38 -14.33 7.50 -5.30
C GLY A 38 -15.11 6.94 -6.48
N VAL A 39 -14.47 6.84 -7.66
CA VAL A 39 -15.06 6.23 -8.86
C VAL A 39 -15.33 4.75 -8.63
N VAL A 40 -14.38 3.98 -8.07
CA VAL A 40 -14.58 2.56 -7.75
C VAL A 40 -15.73 2.36 -6.76
N GLN A 41 -15.86 3.22 -5.75
CA GLN A 41 -16.98 3.18 -4.81
C GLN A 41 -18.32 3.54 -5.47
N ALA A 42 -18.32 4.49 -6.39
CA ALA A 42 -19.51 4.85 -7.15
C ALA A 42 -19.93 3.72 -8.11
N LEU A 43 -18.96 3.05 -8.74
CA LEU A 43 -19.18 1.88 -9.58
C LEU A 43 -19.87 0.76 -8.80
N TYR A 44 -19.38 0.45 -7.59
CA TYR A 44 -20.04 -0.48 -6.67
C TYR A 44 -21.49 -0.07 -6.41
N ASN A 45 -21.76 1.21 -6.13
CA ASN A 45 -23.13 1.69 -5.87
C ASN A 45 -24.05 1.59 -7.11
N VAL A 46 -23.49 1.71 -8.32
CA VAL A 46 -24.23 1.55 -9.58
C VAL A 46 -24.57 0.09 -9.84
N ILE A 47 -23.65 -0.84 -9.61
CA ILE A 47 -23.90 -2.26 -9.88
C ILE A 47 -24.68 -2.91 -8.72
N GLU A 48 -24.15 -2.80 -7.51
CA GLU A 48 -24.62 -3.53 -6.32
C GLU A 48 -25.73 -2.79 -5.55
N GLY A 49 -25.98 -1.52 -5.88
CA GLY A 49 -27.02 -0.73 -5.20
C GLY A 49 -28.46 -1.11 -5.55
N SER A 50 -28.69 -2.07 -6.46
CA SER A 50 -30.02 -2.58 -6.81
C SER A 50 -29.95 -4.05 -7.21
N ALA A 51 -30.83 -4.88 -6.65
CA ALA A 51 -30.92 -6.31 -6.99
C ALA A 51 -31.14 -6.54 -8.49
N LYS A 52 -31.90 -5.67 -9.17
CA LYS A 52 -32.11 -5.74 -10.62
C LYS A 52 -30.79 -5.52 -11.39
N ARG A 53 -29.99 -4.55 -10.97
CA ARG A 53 -28.72 -4.21 -11.64
C ARG A 53 -27.65 -5.25 -11.37
N HIS A 54 -27.62 -5.77 -10.15
CA HIS A 54 -26.80 -6.92 -9.77
C HIS A 54 -27.11 -8.15 -10.63
N HIS A 55 -28.40 -8.48 -10.84
CA HIS A 55 -28.78 -9.61 -11.68
C HIS A 55 -28.31 -9.46 -13.13
N VAL A 56 -28.42 -8.26 -13.71
CA VAL A 56 -27.86 -7.97 -15.05
C VAL A 56 -26.35 -8.23 -15.07
N PHE A 57 -25.63 -7.76 -14.06
CA PHE A 57 -24.20 -8.01 -13.95
C PHE A 57 -23.88 -9.50 -13.81
N GLU A 58 -24.64 -10.27 -13.03
CA GLU A 58 -24.46 -11.73 -12.96
C GLU A 58 -24.71 -12.40 -14.32
N ASP A 59 -25.73 -11.98 -15.06
CA ASP A 59 -26.08 -12.59 -16.34
C ASP A 59 -25.00 -12.35 -17.39
N VAL A 60 -24.45 -11.14 -17.48
CA VAL A 60 -23.31 -10.81 -18.37
C VAL A 60 -22.11 -11.71 -18.05
N GLN A 61 -21.80 -11.90 -16.77
CA GLN A 61 -20.70 -12.78 -16.37
C GLN A 61 -20.95 -14.26 -16.74
N LYS A 62 -22.19 -14.75 -16.58
CA LYS A 62 -22.57 -16.12 -16.95
C LYS A 62 -22.50 -16.32 -18.47
N GLN A 63 -22.94 -15.33 -19.25
CA GLN A 63 -22.87 -15.36 -20.71
C GLN A 63 -21.43 -15.37 -21.23
N ALA A 64 -20.51 -14.68 -20.54
CA ALA A 64 -19.07 -14.74 -20.79
C ALA A 64 -18.41 -16.08 -20.35
N GLY A 65 -19.18 -17.02 -19.79
CA GLY A 65 -18.65 -18.30 -19.29
C GLY A 65 -17.84 -18.18 -18.00
N LEU A 66 -17.94 -17.05 -17.29
CA LEU A 66 -17.17 -16.77 -16.10
C LEU A 66 -17.94 -17.13 -14.83
N LYS A 67 -17.20 -17.51 -13.77
CA LYS A 67 -17.80 -17.65 -12.45
C LYS A 67 -18.28 -16.26 -11.97
N PRO A 68 -19.58 -16.11 -11.61
CA PRO A 68 -20.08 -14.86 -11.09
C PRO A 68 -19.36 -14.45 -9.82
N PHE A 69 -19.07 -13.16 -9.70
CA PHE A 69 -18.62 -12.55 -8.45
C PHE A 69 -19.47 -11.33 -8.12
N VAL A 70 -19.40 -10.93 -6.85
CA VAL A 70 -20.04 -9.73 -6.31
C VAL A 70 -18.98 -8.67 -6.12
N MET A 71 -19.22 -7.46 -6.63
CA MET A 71 -18.30 -6.36 -6.42
C MET A 71 -18.23 -6.05 -4.92
N LYS A 72 -17.03 -5.83 -4.40
CA LYS A 72 -16.85 -5.48 -2.99
C LYS A 72 -16.88 -3.97 -2.82
N ARG A 73 -17.57 -3.52 -1.77
CA ARG A 73 -17.52 -2.12 -1.34
C ARG A 73 -16.08 -1.74 -0.97
N VAL A 74 -15.65 -0.54 -1.36
CA VAL A 74 -14.37 0.01 -0.89
C VAL A 74 -14.52 0.26 0.61
N CYS A 75 -13.71 -0.43 1.42
CA CYS A 75 -13.71 -0.22 2.85
C CYS A 75 -12.63 0.79 3.23
N ASP A 76 -13.02 1.83 3.98
CA ASP A 76 -12.05 2.82 4.42
C ASP A 76 -11.12 2.29 5.51
N THR A 77 -11.60 1.38 6.36
CA THR A 77 -10.89 0.89 7.54
C THR A 77 -10.24 -0.48 7.36
N ARG A 78 -10.64 -1.27 6.35
CA ARG A 78 -10.08 -2.61 6.08
C ARG A 78 -9.36 -2.62 4.74
N TRP A 79 -8.07 -2.35 4.82
CA TRP A 79 -7.23 -2.13 3.65
C TRP A 79 -7.09 -3.39 2.76
N THR A 80 -7.17 -4.61 3.32
CA THR A 80 -7.22 -5.87 2.54
C THR A 80 -8.39 -5.88 1.55
N CYS A 81 -9.55 -5.34 1.94
CA CYS A 81 -10.72 -5.22 1.07
C CYS A 81 -10.46 -4.27 -0.10
N ARG A 82 -9.60 -3.27 0.04
CA ARG A 82 -9.22 -2.37 -1.07
C ARG A 82 -8.42 -3.12 -2.13
N SER A 83 -7.42 -3.90 -1.71
CA SER A 83 -6.61 -4.70 -2.65
C SER A 83 -7.46 -5.68 -3.46
N GLU A 84 -8.40 -6.36 -2.79
CA GLU A 84 -9.34 -7.29 -3.43
C GLU A 84 -10.30 -6.56 -4.39
N CYS A 85 -10.81 -5.40 -4.00
CA CYS A 85 -11.69 -4.58 -4.83
C CYS A 85 -11.00 -4.14 -6.13
N LEU A 86 -9.77 -3.62 -6.03
CA LEU A 86 -8.97 -3.19 -7.18
C LEU A 86 -8.65 -4.37 -8.11
N ASN A 87 -8.25 -5.51 -7.54
CA ASN A 87 -7.98 -6.72 -8.30
C ASN A 87 -9.21 -7.17 -9.10
N VAL A 88 -10.38 -7.12 -8.47
CA VAL A 88 -11.63 -7.52 -9.11
C VAL A 88 -12.01 -6.56 -10.24
N VAL A 89 -11.95 -5.25 -10.01
CA VAL A 89 -12.29 -4.24 -11.02
C VAL A 89 -11.35 -4.33 -12.22
N LEU A 90 -10.05 -4.56 -11.99
CA LEU A 90 -9.06 -4.66 -13.05
C LEU A 90 -9.20 -5.94 -13.87
N ASN A 91 -9.34 -7.10 -13.22
CA ASN A 91 -9.41 -8.38 -13.93
C ASN A 91 -10.75 -8.62 -14.63
N ARG A 92 -11.80 -7.90 -14.24
CA ARG A 92 -13.16 -8.06 -14.75
C ARG A 92 -13.64 -6.80 -15.45
N TYR A 93 -12.70 -5.99 -15.91
CA TYR A 93 -12.96 -4.66 -16.44
C TYR A 93 -13.86 -4.71 -17.68
N SER A 94 -13.59 -5.62 -18.62
CA SER A 94 -14.39 -5.78 -19.84
C SER A 94 -15.84 -6.18 -19.52
N GLU A 95 -16.06 -7.14 -18.62
CA GLU A 95 -17.44 -7.51 -18.25
C GLU A 95 -18.16 -6.41 -17.45
N ILE A 96 -17.42 -5.58 -16.72
CA ILE A 96 -17.99 -4.40 -16.08
C ILE A 96 -18.47 -3.40 -17.15
N LEU A 97 -17.71 -3.20 -18.23
CA LEU A 97 -18.14 -2.35 -19.34
C LEU A 97 -19.41 -2.89 -20.00
N ASP A 98 -19.43 -4.17 -20.36
CA ASP A 98 -20.59 -4.83 -20.99
C ASP A 98 -21.84 -4.72 -20.12
N ALA A 99 -21.70 -4.91 -18.81
CA ALA A 99 -22.81 -4.77 -17.89
C ALA A 99 -23.31 -3.33 -17.78
N LEU A 100 -22.41 -2.34 -17.76
CA LEU A 100 -22.81 -0.93 -17.73
C LEU A 100 -23.51 -0.50 -19.03
N GLU A 101 -23.09 -1.04 -20.17
CA GLU A 101 -23.76 -0.86 -21.47
C GLU A 101 -25.15 -1.49 -21.47
N THR A 102 -25.29 -2.68 -20.90
CA THR A 102 -26.57 -3.41 -20.81
C THR A 102 -27.57 -2.76 -19.84
N LEU A 103 -27.09 -2.03 -18.84
CA LEU A 103 -27.93 -1.47 -17.77
C LEU A 103 -28.91 -0.38 -18.25
N ASP A 104 -28.71 0.20 -19.45
CA ASP A 104 -29.53 1.20 -20.16
C ASP A 104 -30.37 2.13 -19.24
N ASN A 105 -29.74 2.62 -18.20
CA ASN A 105 -30.27 3.63 -17.30
C ASN A 105 -29.23 4.74 -17.23
N GLY A 106 -29.65 6.00 -17.09
CA GLY A 106 -28.73 7.14 -17.14
C GLY A 106 -27.52 7.01 -16.20
N HIS A 107 -27.65 6.30 -15.07
CA HIS A 107 -26.55 6.02 -14.16
C HIS A 107 -25.49 5.05 -14.73
N GLY A 108 -25.90 4.00 -15.45
CA GLY A 108 -25.00 3.06 -16.12
C GLY A 108 -24.16 3.74 -17.19
N LEU A 109 -24.79 4.54 -18.05
CA LEU A 109 -24.10 5.28 -19.11
C LEU A 109 -23.12 6.34 -18.56
N ILE A 110 -23.52 7.08 -17.51
CA ILE A 110 -22.62 8.04 -16.84
C ILE A 110 -21.40 7.30 -16.27
N MET A 111 -21.62 6.16 -15.61
CA MET A 111 -20.53 5.37 -15.05
C MET A 111 -19.61 4.80 -16.14
N LEU A 112 -20.18 4.29 -17.22
CA LEU A 112 -19.44 3.79 -18.39
C LEU A 112 -18.48 4.85 -18.93
N ASN A 113 -18.99 6.06 -19.20
CA ASN A 113 -18.20 7.19 -19.67
C ASN A 113 -17.15 7.66 -18.64
N THR A 114 -17.40 7.43 -17.35
CA THR A 114 -16.45 7.79 -16.29
C THR A 114 -15.27 6.83 -16.26
N ILE A 115 -15.51 5.52 -16.45
CA ILE A 115 -14.47 4.50 -16.36
C ILE A 115 -13.77 4.22 -17.71
N LYS A 116 -14.43 4.44 -18.85
CA LYS A 116 -13.83 4.43 -20.20
C LYS A 116 -12.92 5.64 -20.43
N ARG A 117 -11.88 5.79 -19.62
CA ARG A 117 -10.90 6.88 -19.70
C ARG A 117 -9.52 6.37 -19.33
N LEU A 118 -8.49 6.77 -20.08
CA LEU A 118 -7.10 6.46 -19.75
C LEU A 118 -6.76 6.84 -18.30
N ASP A 119 -7.19 8.03 -17.86
CA ASP A 119 -6.95 8.53 -16.50
C ASP A 119 -7.48 7.57 -15.43
N PHE A 120 -8.62 6.92 -15.67
CA PHE A 120 -9.17 5.94 -14.73
C PHE A 120 -8.31 4.67 -14.71
N ILE A 121 -7.96 4.13 -15.88
CA ILE A 121 -7.18 2.88 -16.01
C ILE A 121 -5.77 3.05 -15.44
N PHE A 122 -5.10 4.15 -15.78
CA PHE A 122 -3.76 4.44 -15.29
C PHE A 122 -3.71 4.47 -13.75
N HIS A 123 -4.65 5.20 -13.13
CA HIS A 123 -4.70 5.31 -11.68
C HIS A 123 -5.18 4.01 -11.02
N LEU A 124 -6.10 3.27 -11.64
CA LEU A 124 -6.52 1.96 -11.15
C LEU A 124 -5.35 0.96 -11.13
N LEU A 125 -4.55 0.94 -12.19
CA LEU A 125 -3.39 0.06 -12.33
C LEU A 125 -2.31 0.34 -11.28
N ILE A 126 -1.94 1.61 -11.08
CA ILE A 126 -0.91 1.94 -10.08
C ILE A 126 -1.40 1.67 -8.67
N MET A 127 -2.69 1.92 -8.40
CA MET A 127 -3.30 1.52 -7.14
C MET A 127 -3.21 0.01 -6.97
N TYR A 128 -3.58 -0.79 -7.97
CA TYR A 128 -3.47 -2.24 -7.90
C TYR A 128 -2.03 -2.71 -7.62
N GLU A 129 -1.02 -2.14 -8.29
CA GLU A 129 0.38 -2.52 -8.12
C GLU A 129 0.89 -2.23 -6.68
N ILE A 130 0.67 -1.00 -6.19
CA ILE A 130 1.05 -0.61 -4.83
C ILE A 130 0.31 -1.43 -3.77
N TYR A 131 -1.00 -1.63 -3.96
CA TYR A 131 -1.82 -2.38 -3.00
C TYR A 131 -1.50 -3.87 -3.00
N SER A 132 -1.06 -4.44 -4.13
CA SER A 132 -0.65 -5.85 -4.19
C SER A 132 0.61 -6.12 -3.38
N ILE A 133 1.62 -5.26 -3.51
CA ILE A 133 2.88 -5.35 -2.75
C ILE A 133 2.61 -5.17 -1.26
N THR A 134 1.87 -4.13 -0.90
CA THR A 134 1.57 -3.82 0.52
C THR A 134 0.63 -4.84 1.16
N ASN A 135 -0.13 -5.63 0.36
CA ASN A 135 -0.89 -6.78 0.84
C ASN A 135 -0.06 -7.89 1.42
N ILE A 136 1.05 -8.16 0.77
CA ILE A 136 1.96 -9.20 1.22
C ILE A 136 2.51 -8.79 2.59
N LEU A 137 2.97 -7.53 2.73
CA LEU A 137 3.44 -7.01 4.00
C LEU A 137 2.35 -7.02 5.07
N SER A 138 1.14 -6.56 4.76
CA SER A 138 0.10 -6.52 5.79
C SER A 138 -0.32 -7.90 6.26
N LYS A 139 -0.44 -8.88 5.35
CA LYS A 139 -0.71 -10.27 5.73
C LYS A 139 0.43 -10.81 6.58
N TYR A 140 1.67 -10.52 6.20
CA TYR A 140 2.85 -10.89 6.98
C TYR A 140 2.78 -10.35 8.42
N LEU A 141 2.48 -9.06 8.59
CA LEU A 141 2.37 -8.40 9.89
C LEU A 141 1.19 -8.90 10.76
N GLN A 142 0.26 -9.67 10.20
CA GLN A 142 -0.88 -10.24 10.91
C GLN A 142 -0.65 -11.68 11.36
N TYR A 143 0.44 -12.33 10.95
CA TYR A 143 0.75 -13.69 11.42
C TYR A 143 1.07 -13.68 12.91
N SER A 144 0.56 -14.68 13.63
CA SER A 144 0.70 -14.78 15.09
C SER A 144 2.10 -15.21 15.54
N ASN A 145 2.91 -15.77 14.64
CA ASN A 145 4.22 -16.33 14.96
C ASN A 145 5.32 -15.59 14.20
N ILE A 146 5.42 -14.28 14.42
CA ILE A 146 6.48 -13.43 13.85
C ILE A 146 7.20 -12.70 14.97
N SER A 147 8.50 -12.49 14.77
CA SER A 147 9.31 -11.64 15.65
C SER A 147 9.29 -10.19 15.17
N LEU A 148 9.63 -9.24 16.04
CA LEU A 148 9.67 -7.82 15.67
C LEU A 148 10.78 -7.58 14.65
N THR A 149 11.95 -8.20 14.84
CA THR A 149 13.05 -8.10 13.88
C THR A 149 12.64 -8.59 12.49
N SER A 150 11.94 -9.74 12.43
CA SER A 150 11.44 -10.30 11.18
C SER A 150 10.42 -9.35 10.51
N ALA A 151 9.51 -8.76 11.29
CA ALA A 151 8.58 -7.74 10.79
C ALA A 151 9.32 -6.54 10.16
N LEU A 152 10.35 -6.01 10.83
CA LEU A 152 11.15 -4.89 10.32
C LEU A 152 11.95 -5.23 9.07
N VAL A 153 12.49 -6.47 8.98
CA VAL A 153 13.11 -6.97 7.75
C VAL A 153 12.10 -6.96 6.60
N HIS A 154 10.89 -7.48 6.81
CA HIS A 154 9.86 -7.49 5.77
C HIS A 154 9.40 -6.09 5.36
N VAL A 155 9.37 -5.13 6.28
CA VAL A 155 9.11 -3.71 5.96
C VAL A 155 10.21 -3.18 5.02
N ARG A 156 11.49 -3.40 5.34
CA ARG A 156 12.62 -2.97 4.50
C ARG A 156 12.56 -3.61 3.10
N LEU A 157 12.35 -4.92 3.02
CA LEU A 157 12.19 -5.64 1.74
C LEU A 157 11.01 -5.08 0.92
N THR A 158 9.93 -4.66 1.58
CA THR A 158 8.79 -4.03 0.91
C THR A 158 9.18 -2.68 0.31
N ILE A 159 9.93 -1.84 1.05
CA ILE A 159 10.44 -0.55 0.55
C ILE A 159 11.41 -0.77 -0.62
N GLU A 160 12.32 -1.74 -0.51
CA GLU A 160 13.25 -2.11 -1.60
C GLU A 160 12.47 -2.55 -2.85
N THR A 161 11.46 -3.39 -2.68
CA THR A 161 10.57 -3.83 -3.78
C THR A 161 9.88 -2.63 -4.44
N LEU A 162 9.31 -1.72 -3.66
CA LEU A 162 8.69 -0.49 -4.17
C LEU A 162 9.70 0.41 -4.89
N THR A 163 10.96 0.44 -4.42
CA THR A 163 12.04 1.20 -5.06
C THR A 163 12.35 0.65 -6.45
N THR A 164 12.22 -0.66 -6.68
CA THR A 164 12.43 -1.25 -8.01
C THR A 164 11.42 -0.75 -9.05
N LEU A 165 10.21 -0.36 -8.62
CA LEU A 165 9.20 0.25 -9.49
C LEU A 165 9.62 1.65 -9.95
N ARG A 166 10.46 2.32 -9.17
CA ARG A 166 10.91 3.69 -9.43
C ARG A 166 12.06 3.75 -10.44
N THR A 167 11.83 3.24 -11.64
CA THR A 167 12.78 3.33 -12.76
C THR A 167 12.05 3.72 -14.04
N GLU A 168 12.76 4.39 -14.96
CA GLU A 168 12.19 4.74 -16.27
C GLU A 168 11.76 3.48 -17.04
N SER A 169 12.55 2.39 -16.97
CA SER A 169 12.17 1.12 -17.60
C SER A 169 10.87 0.53 -17.07
N LYS A 170 10.63 0.62 -15.75
CA LYS A 170 9.39 0.13 -15.14
C LYS A 170 8.20 1.02 -15.46
N PHE A 171 8.42 2.34 -15.52
CA PHE A 171 7.39 3.24 -16.02
C PHE A 171 7.00 2.93 -17.47
N GLU A 172 7.96 2.68 -18.35
CA GLU A 172 7.68 2.32 -19.76
C GLU A 172 6.89 1.01 -19.88
N GLU A 173 7.24 -0.01 -19.09
CA GLU A 173 6.50 -1.27 -19.00
C GLU A 173 5.05 -1.03 -18.52
N PHE A 174 4.90 -0.23 -17.46
CA PHE A 174 3.61 0.15 -16.88
C PHE A 174 2.75 0.96 -17.85
N TRP A 175 3.36 1.92 -18.55
CA TRP A 175 2.68 2.75 -19.54
C TRP A 175 2.14 1.89 -20.67
N ARG A 176 2.98 1.03 -21.26
CA ARG A 176 2.56 0.11 -22.32
C ARG A 176 1.40 -0.77 -21.87
N LYS A 177 1.49 -1.37 -20.68
CA LYS A 177 0.39 -2.16 -20.11
C LYS A 177 -0.91 -1.35 -19.97
N THR A 178 -0.82 -0.07 -19.62
CA THR A 178 -1.99 0.81 -19.54
C THR A 178 -2.63 1.01 -20.91
N ILE A 179 -1.81 1.26 -21.94
CA ILE A 179 -2.28 1.43 -23.31
C ILE A 179 -2.88 0.12 -23.84
N ASP A 180 -2.24 -1.02 -23.62
CA ASP A 180 -2.75 -2.33 -24.04
C ASP A 180 -4.17 -2.60 -23.48
N ILE A 181 -4.43 -2.21 -22.22
CA ILE A 181 -5.78 -2.32 -21.63
C ILE A 181 -6.77 -1.34 -22.27
N CYS A 182 -6.33 -0.13 -22.62
CA CYS A 182 -7.18 0.85 -23.27
C CYS A 182 -7.57 0.41 -24.68
N GLU A 183 -6.59 -0.06 -25.47
CA GLU A 183 -6.80 -0.60 -26.82
C GLU A 183 -7.72 -1.83 -26.79
N ALA A 184 -7.51 -2.75 -25.84
CA ALA A 184 -8.34 -3.96 -25.71
C ALA A 184 -9.81 -3.68 -25.32
N ASN A 185 -10.14 -2.46 -24.89
CA ASN A 185 -11.47 -2.08 -24.43
C ASN A 185 -12.03 -0.85 -25.17
N ASP A 186 -11.49 -0.54 -26.35
CA ASP A 186 -11.90 0.56 -27.23
C ASP A 186 -11.97 1.92 -26.50
N ILE A 187 -10.99 2.20 -25.63
CA ILE A 187 -10.87 3.48 -24.94
C ILE A 187 -10.04 4.41 -25.81
N ASP A 188 -10.64 5.52 -26.26
CA ASP A 188 -9.92 6.52 -27.05
C ASP A 188 -8.87 7.24 -26.19
N ASP A 189 -7.61 7.17 -26.61
CA ASP A 189 -6.43 7.75 -25.96
C ASP A 189 -6.33 9.27 -26.13
N GLN A 190 -7.37 9.93 -26.66
CA GLN A 190 -7.43 11.39 -26.83
C GLN A 190 -7.49 12.12 -25.48
N ILE A 191 -6.35 12.12 -24.78
CA ILE A 191 -6.14 12.94 -23.59
C ILE A 191 -5.94 14.36 -24.08
N GLU A 192 -6.96 15.20 -23.95
CA GLU A 192 -6.78 16.62 -24.15
C GLU A 192 -5.78 17.16 -23.10
N ILE A 193 -4.67 17.76 -23.57
CA ILE A 193 -3.74 18.46 -22.68
C ILE A 193 -4.52 19.53 -21.94
N ARG A 194 -4.68 19.38 -20.62
CA ARG A 194 -5.38 20.36 -19.80
C ARG A 194 -4.64 21.69 -19.86
N LYS A 195 -5.18 22.61 -20.64
CA LYS A 195 -4.63 23.96 -20.82
C LYS A 195 -4.58 24.69 -19.47
N ARG A 196 -3.40 25.16 -19.06
CA ARG A 196 -3.28 25.93 -17.81
C ARG A 196 -3.87 27.31 -18.02
N LYS A 197 -4.90 27.65 -17.24
CA LYS A 197 -5.50 28.99 -17.27
C LYS A 197 -4.53 30.00 -16.65
N ILE A 198 -4.16 31.02 -17.42
CA ILE A 198 -3.35 32.14 -16.96
C ILE A 198 -4.25 33.05 -16.13
N PRO A 199 -3.84 33.45 -14.91
CA PRO A 199 -4.56 34.46 -14.15
C PRO A 199 -4.76 35.73 -14.98
N ALA A 200 -5.94 36.35 -14.92
CA ALA A 200 -6.25 37.56 -15.68
C ALA A 200 -5.27 38.72 -15.41
N LYS A 201 -4.65 38.74 -14.22
CA LYS A 201 -3.60 39.71 -13.83
C LYS A 201 -2.29 39.58 -14.63
N LEU A 202 -2.07 38.46 -15.32
CA LEU A 202 -0.88 38.15 -16.12
C LEU A 202 -1.18 38.11 -17.63
N GLY A 203 -2.25 38.80 -18.08
CA GLY A 203 -2.64 38.86 -19.50
C GLY A 203 -3.75 37.89 -19.90
N GLY A 204 -4.13 36.95 -19.03
CA GLY A 204 -5.18 35.97 -19.31
C GLY A 204 -4.83 35.01 -20.46
N GLY A 205 -5.69 34.02 -20.70
CA GLY A 205 -5.48 33.00 -21.73
C GLY A 205 -5.07 31.64 -21.17
N TYR A 206 -4.51 30.81 -22.04
CA TYR A 206 -4.18 29.42 -21.78
C TYR A 206 -2.76 29.14 -22.24
N VAL A 207 -1.90 28.59 -21.38
CA VAL A 207 -0.58 28.07 -21.77
C VAL A 207 -0.66 26.55 -21.85
N ILE A 208 -0.14 26.02 -22.95
CA ILE A 208 0.27 24.62 -23.06
C ILE A 208 1.71 24.59 -22.54
N PRO A 209 2.05 23.82 -21.49
CA PRO A 209 3.42 23.73 -21.02
C PRO A 209 4.34 23.29 -22.17
N ASP A 210 5.34 24.11 -22.50
CA ASP A 210 6.33 23.74 -23.52
C ASP A 210 7.05 22.44 -23.11
N ASN A 211 7.19 21.49 -24.05
CA ASN A 211 7.93 20.22 -23.94
C ASN A 211 7.44 19.17 -22.92
N PHE A 212 6.26 19.27 -22.32
CA PHE A 212 5.73 18.20 -21.44
C PHE A 212 4.68 17.36 -22.16
N SER A 213 5.02 16.12 -22.55
CA SER A 213 4.03 15.21 -23.12
C SER A 213 3.00 14.79 -22.05
N ILE A 214 1.83 14.32 -22.49
CA ILE A 214 0.82 13.74 -21.59
C ILE A 214 1.41 12.58 -20.80
N LYS A 215 2.20 11.74 -21.48
CA LYS A 215 2.93 10.63 -20.88
C LYS A 215 3.88 11.12 -19.79
N ASP A 216 4.61 12.20 -20.01
CA ASP A 216 5.47 12.81 -18.99
C ASP A 216 4.68 13.34 -17.79
N ASN A 217 3.47 13.86 -18.03
CA ASN A 217 2.57 14.27 -16.96
C ASN A 217 2.21 13.11 -16.04
N TYR A 218 1.75 12.00 -16.61
CA TYR A 218 1.45 10.78 -15.86
C TYR A 218 2.70 10.19 -15.20
N ARG A 219 3.85 10.24 -15.87
CA ARG A 219 5.13 9.77 -15.34
C ARG A 219 5.50 10.50 -14.05
N VAL A 220 5.56 11.83 -14.10
CA VAL A 220 6.06 12.64 -12.99
C VAL A 220 5.00 12.86 -11.93
N ASN A 221 3.81 13.30 -12.32
CA ASN A 221 2.79 13.78 -11.37
C ASN A 221 1.90 12.66 -10.81
N SER A 222 1.90 11.48 -11.44
CA SER A 222 1.12 10.34 -10.98
C SER A 222 2.03 9.17 -10.60
N TYR A 223 2.80 8.60 -11.52
CA TYR A 223 3.57 7.38 -11.27
C TYR A 223 4.67 7.57 -10.21
N PHE A 224 5.59 8.50 -10.47
CA PHE A 224 6.67 8.80 -9.55
C PHE A 224 6.20 9.48 -8.27
N ALA A 225 5.19 10.35 -8.35
CA ALA A 225 4.59 10.94 -7.17
C ALA A 225 3.99 9.90 -6.22
N VAL A 226 3.27 8.89 -6.74
CA VAL A 226 2.67 7.83 -5.91
C VAL A 226 3.73 6.92 -5.31
N THR A 227 4.69 6.45 -6.13
CA THR A 227 5.76 5.56 -5.67
C THR A 227 6.64 6.23 -4.60
N ASP A 228 7.03 7.49 -4.79
CA ASP A 228 7.78 8.25 -3.77
C ASP A 228 7.01 8.40 -2.47
N LYS A 229 5.73 8.78 -2.59
CA LYS A 229 4.91 9.07 -1.42
C LYS A 229 4.72 7.83 -0.56
N ILE A 230 4.46 6.67 -1.18
CA ILE A 230 4.30 5.43 -0.42
C ILE A 230 5.61 4.95 0.20
N MET A 231 6.72 5.02 -0.53
CA MET A 231 8.04 4.65 -0.01
C MET A 231 8.40 5.52 1.20
N THR A 232 8.26 6.84 1.07
CA THR A 232 8.56 7.81 2.13
C THR A 232 7.62 7.63 3.33
N ALA A 233 6.32 7.40 3.09
CA ALA A 233 5.35 7.21 4.16
C ALA A 233 5.64 5.95 4.97
N ILE A 234 5.98 4.83 4.32
CA ILE A 234 6.35 3.59 5.02
C ILE A 234 7.69 3.79 5.76
N ALA A 235 8.72 4.35 5.11
CA ALA A 235 10.02 4.55 5.74
C ALA A 235 9.91 5.40 7.02
N ASN A 236 9.29 6.58 6.94
CA ASN A 236 9.22 7.51 8.06
C ASN A 236 8.41 6.95 9.23
N ARG A 237 7.25 6.34 8.97
CA ARG A 237 6.37 5.88 10.04
C ARG A 237 6.86 4.65 10.77
N PHE A 238 7.59 3.77 10.09
CA PHE A 238 8.19 2.63 10.76
C PHE A 238 9.43 3.04 11.57
N ASP A 239 10.16 4.08 11.13
CA ASP A 239 11.26 4.69 11.88
C ASP A 239 10.77 5.39 13.16
N GLU A 240 9.60 6.06 13.10
CA GLU A 240 8.94 6.67 14.26
C GLU A 240 8.54 5.65 15.37
N ASN A 241 8.45 4.36 15.06
CA ASN A 241 7.91 3.35 15.99
C ASN A 241 8.89 2.95 17.13
N ASN A 242 10.04 3.62 17.28
CA ASN A 242 11.06 3.45 18.34
C ASN A 242 11.13 2.04 18.94
N VAL A 243 11.62 1.11 18.13
CA VAL A 243 11.66 -0.33 18.40
C VAL A 243 13.02 -0.84 18.86
N ASP A 244 14.04 0.03 18.91
CA ASP A 244 15.44 -0.36 19.07
C ASP A 244 15.68 -1.18 20.32
N ILE A 245 15.22 -0.68 21.48
CA ILE A 245 15.39 -1.39 22.76
C ILE A 245 14.69 -2.75 22.74
N VAL A 246 13.56 -2.87 22.07
CA VAL A 246 12.80 -4.13 21.99
C VAL A 246 13.48 -5.12 21.05
N VAL A 247 14.10 -4.64 19.97
CA VAL A 247 14.95 -5.46 19.09
C VAL A 247 16.16 -5.99 19.87
N LEU A 248 16.78 -5.18 20.73
CA LEU A 248 17.87 -5.64 21.61
C LEU A 248 17.39 -6.69 22.62
N CYS A 249 16.22 -6.49 23.21
CA CYS A 249 15.60 -7.49 24.10
C CYS A 249 15.26 -8.79 23.35
N GLU A 250 14.73 -8.72 22.13
CA GLU A 250 14.48 -9.88 21.28
C GLU A 250 15.78 -10.65 21.00
N LYS A 251 16.86 -9.93 20.68
CA LYS A 251 18.18 -10.54 20.44
C LYS A 251 18.71 -11.28 21.68
N LEU A 252 18.59 -10.67 22.86
CA LEU A 252 19.02 -11.31 24.12
C LEU A 252 18.17 -12.51 24.50
N PHE A 253 16.85 -12.38 24.47
CA PHE A 253 15.96 -13.36 25.11
C PHE A 253 15.36 -14.38 24.15
N LEU A 254 15.12 -14.00 22.88
CA LEU A 254 14.51 -14.89 21.89
C LEU A 254 15.57 -15.59 21.04
N THR A 255 16.49 -14.84 20.41
CA THR A 255 17.57 -15.44 19.59
C THR A 255 18.76 -15.89 20.44
N LYS A 256 18.87 -15.38 21.67
CA LYS A 256 19.92 -15.72 22.65
C LYS A 256 21.31 -15.33 22.16
N ASP A 257 21.39 -14.28 21.34
CA ASP A 257 22.65 -13.75 20.83
C ASP A 257 23.25 -12.76 21.82
N LEU A 258 24.57 -12.64 21.81
CA LEU A 258 25.27 -11.65 22.61
C LEU A 258 25.11 -10.26 21.99
N LEU A 259 24.93 -9.26 22.84
CA LEU A 259 24.94 -7.87 22.43
C LEU A 259 26.37 -7.36 22.26
N SER A 260 26.57 -6.51 21.26
CA SER A 260 27.80 -5.75 21.06
C SER A 260 27.96 -4.70 22.16
N SER A 261 29.18 -4.15 22.30
CA SER A 261 29.44 -3.09 23.29
C SER A 261 28.53 -1.87 23.12
N ASP A 262 28.19 -1.51 21.88
CA ASP A 262 27.32 -0.36 21.60
C ASP A 262 25.85 -0.68 21.90
N GLU A 263 25.39 -1.89 21.59
CA GLU A 263 24.05 -2.36 21.92
C GLU A 263 23.83 -2.42 23.45
N ILE A 264 24.81 -2.90 24.21
CA ILE A 264 24.76 -2.88 25.68
C ILE A 264 24.71 -1.44 26.20
N ARG A 265 25.48 -0.51 25.60
CA ARG A 265 25.42 0.91 25.99
C ARG A 265 24.04 1.50 25.76
N GLN A 266 23.38 1.20 24.63
CA GLN A 266 22.02 1.66 24.37
C GLN A 266 21.04 1.14 25.43
N LEU A 267 21.07 -0.16 25.71
CA LEU A 267 20.17 -0.80 26.67
C LEU A 267 20.40 -0.30 28.10
N THR A 268 21.65 -0.18 28.52
CA THR A 268 22.03 0.30 29.85
C THR A 268 21.75 1.78 30.04
N THR A 269 21.87 2.60 28.99
CA THR A 269 21.46 4.01 29.02
C THR A 269 19.95 4.13 29.16
N PHE A 270 19.17 3.31 28.44
CA PHE A 270 17.71 3.37 28.47
C PHE A 270 17.12 2.95 29.82
N TYR A 271 17.64 1.87 30.42
CA TYR A 271 17.15 1.35 31.70
C TYR A 271 17.94 1.87 32.92
N GLU A 272 18.89 2.78 32.72
CA GLU A 272 19.77 3.33 33.77
C GLU A 272 20.55 2.24 34.54
N LEU A 273 21.06 1.25 33.81
CA LEU A 273 21.82 0.11 34.35
C LEU A 273 23.34 0.34 34.31
N ASN A 274 24.07 -0.40 35.13
CA ASN A 274 25.53 -0.43 35.06
C ASN A 274 26.00 -1.24 33.85
N TYR A 275 26.86 -0.64 33.01
CA TYR A 275 27.39 -1.27 31.81
C TYR A 275 28.19 -2.56 32.09
N ASN A 276 29.06 -2.55 33.09
CA ASN A 276 29.93 -3.69 33.40
C ASN A 276 29.13 -4.86 33.98
N ASP A 277 28.12 -4.56 34.79
CA ASP A 277 27.24 -5.56 35.37
C ASP A 277 26.41 -6.21 34.27
N CYS A 278 25.74 -5.42 33.42
CA CYS A 278 24.97 -5.94 32.28
C CYS A 278 25.82 -6.77 31.32
N LYS A 279 27.05 -6.31 31.02
CA LYS A 279 27.99 -7.04 30.17
C LYS A 279 28.39 -8.40 30.78
N SER A 280 28.57 -8.45 32.10
CA SER A 280 28.92 -9.69 32.80
C SER A 280 27.72 -10.63 32.90
N GLU A 281 26.54 -10.08 33.20
CA GLU A 281 25.29 -10.84 33.31
C GLU A 281 24.90 -11.52 32.00
N GLN A 282 25.01 -10.86 30.84
CA GLN A 282 24.69 -11.52 29.56
C GLN A 282 25.61 -12.73 29.27
N LEU A 283 26.87 -12.69 29.73
CA LEU A 283 27.81 -13.79 29.55
C LEU A 283 27.41 -14.97 30.45
N LEU A 284 27.10 -14.68 31.72
CA LEU A 284 26.58 -15.68 32.65
C LEU A 284 25.29 -16.32 32.12
N TYR A 285 24.36 -15.50 31.60
CA TYR A 285 23.12 -15.94 30.98
C TYR A 285 23.38 -16.88 29.80
N LYS A 286 24.31 -16.53 28.89
CA LYS A 286 24.67 -17.37 27.74
C LYS A 286 25.28 -18.70 28.18
N THR A 287 26.16 -18.70 29.19
CA THR A 287 26.74 -19.92 29.74
C THR A 287 25.67 -20.83 30.34
N ALA A 288 24.73 -20.28 31.11
CA ALA A 288 23.64 -21.04 31.72
C ALA A 288 22.72 -21.70 30.66
N ILE A 289 22.40 -20.97 29.59
CA ILE A 289 21.59 -21.50 28.48
C ILE A 289 22.30 -22.67 27.78
N ASN A 290 23.58 -22.52 27.49
CA ASN A 290 24.34 -23.57 26.79
C ASN A 290 24.37 -24.87 27.63
N GLN A 291 24.51 -24.75 28.95
CA GLN A 291 24.48 -25.90 29.88
C GLN A 291 23.11 -26.60 29.90
N GLN A 292 22.01 -25.85 29.88
CA GLN A 292 20.66 -26.42 29.80
C GLN A 292 20.41 -27.14 28.47
N GLN A 293 20.94 -26.62 27.36
CA GLN A 293 20.82 -27.28 26.05
C GLN A 293 21.59 -28.61 26.00
N THR A 294 22.79 -28.67 26.58
CA THR A 294 23.55 -29.92 26.68
C THR A 294 22.83 -30.97 27.53
N MET A 295 22.27 -30.60 28.68
CA MET A 295 21.53 -31.54 29.54
C MET A 295 20.25 -32.10 28.88
N ASN A 296 19.60 -31.35 28.00
CA ASN A 296 18.39 -31.79 27.30
C ASN A 296 18.67 -32.66 26.06
N MET A 297 19.93 -32.79 25.60
CA MET A 297 20.30 -33.68 24.50
C MET A 297 20.77 -35.06 24.97
N ASP A 298 21.07 -35.21 26.27
CA ASP A 298 21.57 -36.46 26.88
C ASP A 298 20.42 -37.34 27.46
N ILE A 299 19.16 -37.05 27.10
CA ILE A 299 17.93 -37.81 27.45
C ILE A 299 17.23 -38.24 26.16
#